data_AF-A0A6H3NVK5-F1
#
_entry.id   AF-A0A6H3NVK5-F1
#
_cell.length_a   1.000
_cell.length_b   1.000
_cell.length_c   1.000
_cell.angle_alpha   90.00
_cell.angle_beta   90.00
_cell.angle_gamma   90.00
#
_symmetry.space_group_name_H-M   'P 1'
#
loop_
_entity.id
_entity.type
_entity.pdbx_description
1 polymer ?
#
loop_
_entity_poly.entity_id
_entity_poly.type
_entity_poly.pdbx_seq_one_letter_code
_entity_poly.pdbx_strand_id
1 'polypeptide(L)'
;MFFRTLLIGVLFLSCSKNSYNNPCDPESKSFAMTFLVMEVSGEEKNSCFLGLTIKDNFGLLLSTTTGRISEHGGNATVGSSLAIKLNLGSEPKQDVNVNIVVSNPSYATVIPTSIVWTSNDWNTERVITVTAVNDTLLNGTRDFLIRLVPTSADNTLRLQERLISMQIIDNDKRLFVNSTLTKGNLGGIAGADATCSSDPKCPVGSQCKAMLSTDSGIRRATITGDVGDGQVDWVLKPFASYFQSDNTTPIGTTNAVSLFTLPIVNGIESPGVTTWTGLGTSWQTDPNDCSNWTNSISGNGIVGSSSSNNVALINNLNVACTSDLKFYCAEQ
;
A
#
# COMPACT_ATOMS: atom_id res chain seq x y z
N MET A 1 47.17 22.22 98.42
CA MET A 1 47.89 22.61 97.19
C MET A 1 47.51 21.59 96.12
N PHE A 2 47.19 22.07 94.92
CA PHE A 2 46.27 21.50 93.93
C PHE A 2 46.49 20.03 93.47
N PHE A 3 45.38 19.29 93.40
CA PHE A 3 45.19 18.09 92.58
C PHE A 3 45.04 18.50 91.09
N ARG A 4 45.76 17.84 90.17
CA ARG A 4 45.47 17.87 88.73
C ARG A 4 45.38 16.44 88.21
N THR A 5 44.15 15.96 88.05
CA THR A 5 43.83 14.72 87.34
C THR A 5 43.59 15.07 85.87
N LEU A 6 44.38 14.50 84.97
CA LEU A 6 44.26 14.68 83.52
C LEU A 6 43.18 13.72 82.99
N LEU A 7 42.01 14.26 82.61
CA LEU A 7 40.92 13.50 81.99
C LEU A 7 41.18 13.43 80.47
N ILE A 8 41.55 12.27 79.94
CA ILE A 8 41.66 12.02 78.50
C ILE A 8 40.29 11.57 78.01
N GLY A 9 39.53 12.47 77.38
CA GLY A 9 38.30 12.14 76.68
C GLY A 9 38.59 11.53 75.31
N VAL A 10 38.29 10.24 75.15
CA VAL A 10 38.29 9.57 73.84
C VAL A 10 36.96 9.88 73.15
N LEU A 11 37.00 10.74 72.12
CA LEU A 11 35.87 10.96 71.21
C LEU A 11 35.73 9.76 70.28
N PHE A 12 34.71 8.94 70.50
CA PHE A 12 34.24 7.98 69.51
C PHE A 12 33.53 8.74 68.38
N LEU A 13 34.23 8.98 67.27
CA LEU A 13 33.62 9.41 66.01
C LEU A 13 32.86 8.21 65.42
N SER A 14 31.56 8.15 65.70
CA SER A 14 30.62 7.31 64.97
C SER A 14 30.48 7.88 63.55
N CYS A 15 30.99 7.19 62.53
CA CYS A 15 30.63 7.47 61.15
C CYS A 15 29.26 6.83 60.88
N SER A 16 28.17 7.56 61.16
CA SER A 16 26.93 7.29 60.43
C SER A 16 27.17 7.69 58.98
N LYS A 17 26.88 6.80 58.03
CA LYS A 17 26.78 7.18 56.61
C LYS A 17 25.72 8.27 56.51
N ASN A 18 26.13 9.53 56.46
CA ASN A 18 25.22 10.64 56.20
C ASN A 18 24.92 10.58 54.70
N SER A 19 23.77 10.03 54.32
CA SER A 19 23.26 10.25 52.98
C SER A 19 22.83 11.72 52.88
N TYR A 20 23.40 12.44 51.92
CA TYR A 20 23.03 13.81 51.66
C TYR A 20 21.91 13.77 50.62
N ASN A 21 20.75 14.36 50.90
CA ASN A 21 19.61 14.29 49.99
C ASN A 21 19.80 15.15 48.72
N ASN A 22 20.72 14.78 47.84
CA ASN A 22 21.12 15.53 46.65
C ASN A 22 21.12 14.66 45.37
N PRO A 23 21.07 15.26 44.16
CA PRO A 23 20.99 14.55 42.89
C PRO A 23 22.13 13.59 42.54
N CYS A 24 23.25 13.61 43.29
CA CYS A 24 24.43 12.78 43.06
C CYS A 24 24.63 11.69 44.12
N ASP A 25 23.73 11.57 45.12
CA ASP A 25 23.80 10.54 46.15
C ASP A 25 22.83 9.38 45.82
N PRO A 26 23.32 8.19 45.43
CA PRO A 26 22.49 7.05 45.03
C PRO A 26 21.50 6.57 46.09
N GLU A 27 21.80 6.78 47.37
CA GLU A 27 20.95 6.37 48.48
C GLU A 27 19.87 7.42 48.82
N SER A 28 19.83 8.55 48.09
CA SER A 28 18.91 9.65 48.36
C SER A 28 17.62 9.65 47.52
N LYS A 29 16.58 10.30 48.05
CA LYS A 29 15.32 10.53 47.32
C LYS A 29 15.53 11.49 46.14
N SER A 30 16.38 12.50 46.31
CA SER A 30 16.71 13.47 45.25
C SER A 30 17.34 12.80 44.03
N PHE A 31 18.18 11.78 44.23
CA PHE A 31 18.72 10.98 43.12
C PHE A 31 17.62 10.24 42.34
N ALA A 32 16.70 9.57 43.03
CA ALA A 32 15.56 8.91 42.38
C ALA A 32 14.66 9.89 41.61
N MET A 33 14.40 11.08 42.17
CA MET A 33 13.62 12.13 41.49
C MET A 33 14.33 12.67 40.24
N THR A 34 15.67 12.65 40.22
CA THR A 34 16.45 13.09 39.05
C THR A 34 16.18 12.18 37.85
N PHE A 35 16.03 10.87 38.04
CA PHE A 35 15.64 9.96 36.96
C PHE A 35 14.25 10.24 36.39
N LEU A 36 13.27 10.53 37.27
CA LEU A 36 11.92 10.89 36.84
C LEU A 36 11.90 12.20 36.05
N VAL A 37 12.68 13.19 36.48
CA VAL A 37 12.81 14.47 35.77
C VAL A 37 13.52 14.27 34.44
N MET A 38 14.58 13.46 34.39
CA MET A 38 15.29 13.11 33.16
C MET A 38 14.36 12.39 32.15
N GLU A 39 13.54 11.44 32.61
CA GLU A 39 12.53 10.75 31.78
C GLU A 39 11.48 11.72 31.20
N VAL A 40 11.03 12.71 31.98
CA VAL A 40 10.07 13.73 31.52
C VAL A 40 10.71 14.80 30.62
N SER A 41 12.00 15.08 30.81
CA SER A 41 12.73 16.12 30.06
C SER A 41 13.46 15.60 28.81
N GLY A 42 13.53 14.28 28.62
CA GLY A 42 14.25 13.64 27.51
C GLY A 42 15.78 13.70 27.67
N GLU A 43 16.28 13.90 28.88
CA GLU A 43 17.71 13.99 29.16
C GLU A 43 18.30 12.58 29.38
N GLU A 44 19.08 12.09 28.42
CA GLU A 44 19.55 10.70 28.44
C GLU A 44 20.76 10.45 29.36
N LYS A 45 21.45 11.49 29.84
CA LYS A 45 22.72 11.35 30.59
C LYS A 45 22.64 11.98 31.96
N ASN A 46 23.02 11.22 32.99
CA ASN A 46 23.02 11.74 34.35
C ASN A 46 24.29 12.58 34.60
N SER A 47 24.12 13.82 35.05
CA SER A 47 25.22 14.77 35.28
C SER A 47 26.23 14.33 36.35
N CYS A 48 25.79 13.51 37.31
CA CYS A 48 26.62 13.00 38.40
C CYS A 48 27.31 11.68 38.05
N PHE A 49 26.73 10.91 37.13
CA PHE A 49 27.21 9.59 36.72
C PHE A 49 27.34 9.53 35.20
N LEU A 50 28.52 9.92 34.72
CA LEU A 50 28.85 10.01 33.28
C LEU A 50 28.73 8.68 32.49
N GLY A 51 28.55 7.55 33.18
CA GLY A 51 28.29 6.24 32.59
C GLY A 51 26.83 5.77 32.67
N LEU A 52 25.94 6.56 33.26
CA LEU A 52 24.53 6.23 33.43
C LEU A 52 23.72 6.89 32.31
N THR A 53 23.34 6.08 31.32
CA THR A 53 22.47 6.48 30.22
C THR A 53 21.07 5.94 30.46
N ILE A 54 20.07 6.81 30.51
CA ILE A 54 18.66 6.40 30.41
C ILE A 54 18.42 6.09 28.94
N LYS A 55 18.17 4.81 28.64
CA LYS A 55 17.70 4.41 27.31
C LYS A 55 16.18 4.35 27.36
N ASP A 56 15.51 5.20 26.60
CA ASP A 56 14.04 5.22 26.48
C ASP A 56 13.46 4.04 25.67
N ASN A 57 14.31 3.07 25.35
CA ASN A 57 13.95 1.87 24.60
C ASN A 57 13.38 0.81 25.56
N PHE A 58 12.26 1.07 26.21
CA PHE A 58 11.54 0.04 26.97
C PHE A 58 10.37 -0.51 26.16
N GLY A 59 10.14 -1.82 26.26
CA GLY A 59 9.02 -2.50 25.61
C GLY A 59 9.26 -2.85 24.14
N LEU A 60 8.17 -2.94 23.37
CA LEU A 60 8.19 -3.35 21.97
C LEU A 60 8.47 -2.15 21.05
N LEU A 61 9.55 -2.20 20.27
CA LEU A 61 9.98 -1.18 19.33
C LEU A 61 9.61 -1.59 17.89
N LEU A 62 9.19 -0.64 17.06
CA LEU A 62 8.84 -0.88 15.65
C LEU A 62 9.66 0.01 14.73
N SER A 63 9.98 -0.49 13.54
CA SER A 63 10.60 0.35 12.49
C SER A 63 9.67 1.41 11.93
N THR A 64 8.35 1.19 12.01
CA THR A 64 7.33 2.15 11.58
C THR A 64 6.02 1.94 12.33
N THR A 65 5.25 3.01 12.49
CA THR A 65 3.88 3.00 13.02
C THR A 65 2.84 3.27 11.94
N THR A 66 3.27 3.51 10.69
CA THR A 66 2.41 3.66 9.53
C THR A 66 2.91 2.82 8.36
N GLY A 67 2.00 2.41 7.48
CA GLY A 67 2.36 1.66 6.30
C GLY A 67 1.31 1.76 5.21
N ARG A 68 1.73 1.51 3.98
CA ARG A 68 0.84 1.45 2.83
C ARG A 68 1.19 0.23 1.99
N ILE A 69 0.16 -0.53 1.64
CA ILE A 69 0.18 -1.66 0.72
C ILE A 69 -0.87 -1.38 -0.36
N SER A 70 -0.87 -2.19 -1.41
CA SER A 70 -1.81 -2.10 -2.52
C SER A 70 -2.25 -3.48 -2.96
N GLU A 71 -3.49 -3.60 -3.42
CA GLU A 71 -4.06 -4.79 -4.08
C GLU A 71 -3.31 -5.14 -5.38
N HIS A 72 -2.58 -4.18 -5.95
CA HIS A 72 -1.65 -4.41 -7.05
C HIS A 72 -0.30 -5.00 -6.58
N GLY A 73 0.44 -5.60 -7.51
CA GLY A 73 1.84 -6.02 -7.31
C GLY A 73 2.02 -7.51 -6.97
N GLY A 74 0.94 -8.29 -6.97
CA GLY A 74 0.98 -9.74 -6.82
C GLY A 74 0.22 -10.45 -7.95
N ASN A 75 -0.92 -11.05 -7.62
CA ASN A 75 -1.79 -11.80 -8.52
C ASN A 75 -3.27 -11.44 -8.30
N ALA A 76 -4.18 -12.22 -8.89
CA ALA A 76 -5.63 -11.97 -8.80
C ALA A 76 -6.24 -12.02 -7.38
N THR A 77 -5.52 -12.52 -6.37
CA THR A 77 -6.01 -12.60 -4.97
C THR A 77 -5.05 -12.01 -3.95
N VAL A 78 -3.82 -11.66 -4.37
CA VAL A 78 -2.76 -11.19 -3.49
C VAL A 78 -2.14 -9.93 -4.08
N GLY A 79 -2.03 -8.87 -3.28
CA GLY A 79 -1.36 -7.64 -3.67
C GLY A 79 0.10 -7.58 -3.21
N SER A 80 0.59 -6.35 -3.07
CA SER A 80 1.92 -6.04 -2.54
C SER A 80 2.05 -6.35 -1.04
N SER A 81 3.31 -6.44 -0.59
CA SER A 81 3.65 -6.71 0.80
C SER A 81 4.59 -5.66 1.41
N LEU A 82 4.45 -5.41 2.71
CA LEU A 82 5.32 -4.55 3.50
C LEU A 82 5.94 -5.33 4.67
N ALA A 83 7.27 -5.27 4.76
CA ALA A 83 8.01 -5.82 5.90
C ALA A 83 8.12 -4.77 7.02
N ILE A 84 7.78 -5.16 8.24
CA ILE A 84 7.88 -4.32 9.44
C ILE A 84 8.80 -5.02 10.44
N LYS A 85 9.83 -4.31 10.87
CA LYS A 85 10.80 -4.82 11.83
C LYS A 85 10.36 -4.49 13.25
N LEU A 86 10.56 -5.44 14.14
CA LEU A 86 10.20 -5.38 15.54
C LEU A 86 11.43 -5.74 16.38
N ASN A 87 11.64 -5.01 17.46
CA ASN A 87 12.73 -5.24 18.40
C ASN A 87 12.19 -5.17 19.84
N LEU A 88 12.84 -5.88 20.76
CA LEU A 88 12.60 -5.71 22.19
C LEU A 88 13.64 -4.75 22.77
N GLY A 89 13.18 -3.81 23.58
CA GLY A 89 14.02 -2.74 24.11
C GLY A 89 14.98 -3.16 25.23
N SER A 90 14.66 -4.23 25.96
CA SER A 90 15.44 -4.76 27.07
C SER A 90 15.36 -6.28 27.17
N GLU A 91 16.38 -6.90 27.75
CA GLU A 91 16.40 -8.33 28.05
C GLU A 91 15.23 -8.71 28.99
N PRO A 92 14.39 -9.70 28.63
CA PRO A 92 13.30 -10.14 29.45
C PRO A 92 13.73 -11.26 30.40
N LYS A 93 13.19 -11.30 31.61
CA LYS A 93 13.41 -12.40 32.57
C LYS A 93 12.51 -13.61 32.32
N GLN A 94 11.44 -13.42 31.57
CA GLN A 94 10.47 -14.43 31.14
C GLN A 94 10.07 -14.13 29.70
N ASP A 95 9.72 -15.14 28.93
CA ASP A 95 9.42 -14.97 27.50
C ASP A 95 8.35 -13.90 27.25
N VAL A 96 8.57 -13.12 26.20
CA VAL A 96 7.64 -12.10 25.69
C VAL A 96 6.96 -12.66 24.46
N ASN A 97 5.66 -12.91 24.56
CA ASN A 97 4.82 -13.38 23.46
C ASN A 97 4.05 -12.19 22.88
N VAL A 98 4.25 -11.91 21.60
CA VAL A 98 3.55 -10.83 20.89
C VAL A 98 2.58 -11.44 19.90
N ASN A 99 1.28 -11.32 20.18
CA ASN A 99 0.22 -11.71 19.26
C ASN A 99 -0.06 -10.55 18.29
N ILE A 100 -0.21 -10.86 17.01
CA ILE A 100 -0.39 -9.87 15.94
C ILE A 100 -1.75 -10.11 15.30
N VAL A 101 -2.60 -9.09 15.33
CA VAL A 101 -3.98 -9.15 14.84
C VAL A 101 -4.21 -8.06 13.80
N VAL A 102 -4.72 -8.45 12.64
CA VAL A 102 -5.19 -7.50 11.62
C VAL A 102 -6.65 -7.16 11.92
N SER A 103 -7.00 -5.88 11.96
CA SER A 103 -8.36 -5.44 12.27
C SER A 103 -9.40 -5.91 11.24
N ASN A 104 -8.97 -6.06 9.99
CA ASN A 104 -9.79 -6.65 8.92
C ASN A 104 -8.95 -7.61 8.05
N PRO A 105 -9.12 -8.94 8.18
CA PRO A 105 -8.39 -9.91 7.39
C PRO A 105 -8.81 -9.96 5.91
N SER A 106 -9.93 -9.33 5.52
CA SER A 106 -10.30 -9.21 4.10
C SER A 106 -9.43 -8.21 3.35
N TYR A 107 -8.68 -7.34 4.04
CA TYR A 107 -7.80 -6.36 3.42
C TYR A 107 -6.34 -6.83 3.42
N ALA A 108 -5.90 -7.51 4.48
CA ALA A 108 -4.51 -7.93 4.57
C ALA A 108 -4.35 -9.17 5.44
N THR A 109 -3.30 -9.92 5.15
CA THR A 109 -2.78 -11.00 6.00
C THR A 109 -1.44 -10.58 6.61
N VAL A 110 -1.05 -11.21 7.72
CA VAL A 110 0.23 -10.95 8.39
C VAL A 110 0.92 -12.27 8.75
N ILE A 111 2.21 -12.38 8.45
CA ILE A 111 3.02 -13.56 8.75
C ILE A 111 4.37 -13.14 9.36
N PRO A 112 4.79 -13.71 10.49
CA PRO A 112 4.02 -14.60 11.37
C PRO A 112 2.90 -13.85 12.13
N THR A 113 1.92 -14.57 12.67
CA THR A 113 0.83 -14.01 13.51
C THR A 113 1.20 -13.92 14.99
N SER A 114 2.31 -14.54 15.39
CA SER A 114 2.90 -14.36 16.71
C SER A 114 4.43 -14.38 16.65
N ILE A 115 5.04 -13.64 17.57
CA ILE A 115 6.50 -13.59 17.75
C ILE A 115 6.81 -13.85 19.21
N VAL A 116 7.91 -14.57 19.46
CA VAL A 116 8.43 -14.80 20.81
C VAL A 116 9.85 -14.27 20.91
N TRP A 117 10.11 -13.55 21.99
CA TRP A 117 11.45 -13.24 22.46
C TRP A 117 11.69 -13.91 23.80
N THR A 118 12.84 -14.55 23.93
CA THR A 118 13.38 -15.15 25.15
C THR A 118 14.54 -14.30 25.65
N SER A 119 15.06 -14.60 26.84
CA SER A 119 16.29 -13.97 27.35
C SER A 119 17.51 -14.22 26.46
N ASN A 120 17.50 -15.25 25.59
CA ASN A 120 18.65 -15.60 24.76
C ASN A 120 18.66 -14.87 23.40
N ASP A 121 17.50 -14.41 22.93
CA ASP A 121 17.33 -13.84 21.58
C ASP A 121 16.58 -12.51 21.57
N TRP A 122 16.37 -11.88 22.72
CA TRP A 122 15.69 -10.59 22.87
C TRP A 122 16.27 -9.46 22.00
N ASN A 123 17.58 -9.49 21.77
CA ASN A 123 18.32 -8.52 20.98
C ASN A 123 18.32 -8.85 19.48
N THR A 124 17.63 -9.92 19.07
CA THR A 124 17.48 -10.30 17.68
C THR A 124 16.23 -9.65 17.08
N GLU A 125 16.42 -8.92 15.99
CA GLU A 125 15.33 -8.31 15.23
C GLU A 125 14.41 -9.37 14.65
N ARG A 126 13.10 -9.12 14.75
CA ARG A 126 12.06 -9.96 14.16
C ARG A 126 11.33 -9.17 13.10
N VAL A 127 10.85 -9.85 12.07
CA VAL A 127 10.15 -9.21 10.95
C VAL A 127 8.77 -9.82 10.81
N ILE A 128 7.76 -8.98 10.69
CA ILE A 128 6.43 -9.35 10.23
C ILE A 128 6.26 -8.86 8.80
N THR A 129 5.63 -9.67 7.97
CA THR A 129 5.28 -9.31 6.60
C THR A 129 3.77 -9.16 6.51
N VAL A 130 3.33 -7.97 6.13
CA VAL A 130 1.93 -7.65 5.88
C VAL A 130 1.69 -7.74 4.38
N THR A 131 0.73 -8.53 3.94
CA THR A 131 0.45 -8.75 2.52
C THR A 131 -0.99 -8.35 2.23
N ALA A 132 -1.19 -7.50 1.22
CA ALA A 132 -2.53 -7.09 0.78
C ALA A 132 -3.28 -8.29 0.19
N VAL A 133 -4.58 -8.34 0.46
CA VAL A 133 -5.53 -9.22 -0.25
C VAL A 133 -6.09 -8.41 -1.42
N ASN A 134 -5.95 -8.92 -2.64
CA ASN A 134 -6.55 -8.30 -3.82
C ASN A 134 -8.00 -8.79 -3.92
N ASP A 135 -8.96 -7.87 -3.81
CA ASP A 135 -10.37 -8.16 -3.98
C ASP A 135 -10.88 -7.78 -5.38
N THR A 136 -12.20 -7.86 -5.59
CA THR A 136 -12.83 -7.48 -6.86
C THR A 136 -13.97 -6.51 -6.57
N LEU A 137 -13.72 -5.50 -5.74
CA LEU A 137 -14.67 -4.47 -5.35
C LEU A 137 -14.01 -3.10 -5.54
N LEU A 138 -14.54 -2.31 -6.48
CA LEU A 138 -14.19 -0.90 -6.60
C LEU A 138 -14.67 -0.10 -5.37
N ASN A 139 -13.77 0.11 -4.41
CA ASN A 139 -14.10 0.64 -3.09
C ASN A 139 -13.06 1.67 -2.58
N GLY A 140 -12.04 1.97 -3.39
CA GLY A 140 -11.06 3.01 -3.13
C GLY A 140 -10.07 2.66 -2.02
N THR A 141 -9.22 3.63 -1.65
CA THR A 141 -8.22 3.41 -0.58
C THR A 141 -8.89 3.27 0.78
N ARG A 142 -8.51 2.22 1.52
CA ARG A 142 -9.13 1.85 2.82
C ARG A 142 -8.08 1.87 3.92
N ASP A 143 -8.47 2.30 5.12
CA ASP A 143 -7.63 2.27 6.30
C ASP A 143 -7.90 1.00 7.14
N PHE A 144 -6.87 0.43 7.74
CA PHE A 144 -6.97 -0.65 8.73
C PHE A 144 -5.84 -0.58 9.75
N LEU A 145 -5.91 -1.41 10.80
CA LEU A 145 -4.93 -1.45 11.85
C LEU A 145 -4.29 -2.83 11.97
N ILE A 146 -3.00 -2.84 12.29
CA ILE A 146 -2.33 -4.01 12.85
C ILE A 146 -2.12 -3.76 14.33
N ARG A 147 -2.65 -4.64 15.17
CA ARG A 147 -2.53 -4.59 16.62
C ARG A 147 -1.54 -5.64 17.10
N LEU A 148 -0.51 -5.20 17.81
CA LEU A 148 0.50 -6.04 18.44
C LEU A 148 0.23 -6.05 19.94
N VAL A 149 -0.02 -7.23 20.50
CA VAL A 149 -0.39 -7.43 21.90
C VAL A 149 0.73 -8.23 22.59
N PRO A 150 1.73 -7.54 23.18
CA PRO A 150 2.79 -8.21 23.94
C PRO A 150 2.29 -8.67 25.31
N THR A 151 2.61 -9.89 25.68
CA THR A 151 2.33 -10.48 27.01
C THR A 151 3.57 -11.16 27.56
N SER A 152 3.80 -11.05 28.87
CA SER A 152 4.91 -11.71 29.56
C SER A 152 4.57 -11.87 31.04
N ALA A 153 5.17 -12.88 31.69
CA ALA A 153 5.16 -13.02 33.14
C ALA A 153 6.22 -12.14 33.83
N ASP A 154 7.09 -11.46 33.06
CA ASP A 154 8.05 -10.50 33.59
C ASP A 154 7.38 -9.16 33.89
N ASN A 155 6.97 -8.99 35.15
CA ASN A 155 6.36 -7.76 35.65
C ASN A 155 7.31 -6.54 35.67
N THR A 156 8.59 -6.72 35.35
CA THR A 156 9.54 -5.59 35.24
C THR A 156 9.52 -4.94 33.86
N LEU A 157 8.95 -5.60 32.85
CA LEU A 157 8.78 -5.03 31.52
C LEU A 157 7.55 -4.13 31.47
N ARG A 158 7.72 -2.92 30.93
CA ARG A 158 6.62 -2.01 30.59
C ARG A 158 6.09 -2.36 29.19
N LEU A 159 5.36 -3.46 29.08
CA LEU A 159 4.74 -3.88 27.82
C LEU A 159 3.42 -3.13 27.60
N GLN A 160 3.25 -2.56 26.40
CA GLN A 160 2.02 -1.90 25.98
C GLN A 160 1.65 -2.39 24.58
N GLU A 161 0.35 -2.44 24.30
CA GLU A 161 -0.13 -2.71 22.95
C GLU A 161 0.39 -1.65 21.98
N ARG A 162 0.73 -2.08 20.77
CA ARG A 162 1.17 -1.20 19.69
C ARG A 162 0.22 -1.31 18.52
N LEU A 163 -0.09 -0.17 17.92
CA LEU A 163 -0.91 -0.08 16.72
C LEU A 163 -0.05 0.42 15.56
N ILE A 164 -0.28 -0.16 14.39
CA ILE A 164 0.26 0.31 13.12
C ILE A 164 -0.92 0.72 12.24
N SER A 165 -0.94 1.99 11.83
CA SER A 165 -1.95 2.51 10.92
C SER A 165 -1.58 2.16 9.48
N MET A 166 -2.43 1.37 8.84
CA MET A 166 -2.17 0.83 7.52
C MET A 166 -3.19 1.34 6.50
N GLN A 167 -2.74 1.53 5.28
CA GLN A 167 -3.57 1.82 4.11
C GLN A 167 -3.44 0.72 3.07
N ILE A 168 -4.57 0.32 2.48
CA ILE A 168 -4.62 -0.51 1.28
C ILE A 168 -5.13 0.33 0.10
N ILE A 169 -4.31 0.44 -0.94
CA ILE A 169 -4.68 1.11 -2.19
C ILE A 169 -5.39 0.10 -3.10
N ASP A 170 -6.60 0.45 -3.48
CA ASP A 170 -7.42 -0.27 -4.46
C ASP A 170 -6.81 -0.21 -5.87
N ASN A 171 -6.82 -1.34 -6.56
CA ASN A 171 -6.32 -1.49 -7.93
C ASN A 171 -7.46 -1.70 -8.94
N ASP A 172 -8.71 -1.78 -8.49
CA ASP A 172 -9.87 -1.88 -9.36
C ASP A 172 -10.17 -0.53 -10.03
N LYS A 173 -10.71 -0.61 -11.25
CA LYS A 173 -10.73 0.52 -12.18
C LYS A 173 -12.03 0.62 -12.95
N ARG A 174 -12.31 1.79 -13.51
CA ARG A 174 -13.39 1.97 -14.47
C ARG A 174 -12.93 1.71 -15.91
N LEU A 175 -13.81 1.05 -16.67
CA LEU A 175 -13.75 0.99 -18.13
C LEU A 175 -15.12 1.40 -18.65
N PHE A 176 -15.15 2.42 -19.51
CA PHE A 176 -16.40 3.02 -19.95
C PHE A 176 -16.33 3.43 -21.43
N VAL A 177 -17.49 3.67 -22.02
CA VAL A 177 -17.58 4.30 -23.35
C VAL A 177 -17.64 5.82 -23.17
N ASN A 178 -16.81 6.55 -23.91
CA ASN A 178 -16.78 8.00 -23.87
C ASN A 178 -18.14 8.62 -24.28
N SER A 179 -18.35 9.86 -23.85
CA SER A 179 -19.63 10.57 -24.01
C SER A 179 -19.77 11.24 -25.38
N THR A 180 -18.65 11.51 -26.06
CA THR A 180 -18.60 12.30 -27.30
C THR A 180 -18.50 11.42 -28.54
N LEU A 181 -19.30 11.73 -29.57
CA LEU A 181 -19.15 11.11 -30.88
C LEU A 181 -18.01 11.76 -31.66
N THR A 182 -17.18 10.93 -32.28
CA THR A 182 -16.02 11.35 -33.04
C THR A 182 -15.83 10.48 -34.28
N LYS A 183 -15.47 11.11 -35.39
CA LYS A 183 -14.95 10.44 -36.59
C LYS A 183 -13.60 9.78 -36.31
N GLY A 184 -13.05 9.06 -37.29
CA GLY A 184 -11.76 8.37 -37.16
C GLY A 184 -10.55 9.26 -36.86
N ASN A 185 -10.66 10.60 -37.03
CA ASN A 185 -9.64 11.53 -36.56
C ASN A 185 -9.92 11.94 -35.12
N LEU A 186 -9.23 11.27 -34.19
CA LEU A 186 -9.33 11.50 -32.75
C LEU A 186 -8.24 12.47 -32.24
N GLY A 187 -7.49 13.10 -33.15
CA GLY A 187 -6.24 13.80 -32.82
C GLY A 187 -5.10 12.83 -32.48
N GLY A 188 -5.13 11.62 -33.06
CA GLY A 188 -4.25 10.53 -32.69
C GLY A 188 -4.52 9.99 -31.28
N ILE A 189 -3.61 9.15 -30.78
CA ILE A 189 -3.72 8.57 -29.44
C ILE A 189 -3.74 9.65 -28.34
N ALA A 190 -2.95 10.71 -28.48
CA ALA A 190 -2.91 11.79 -27.49
C ALA A 190 -4.24 12.56 -27.41
N GLY A 191 -4.89 12.83 -28.55
CA GLY A 191 -6.21 13.47 -28.57
C GLY A 191 -7.33 12.57 -28.01
N ALA A 192 -7.25 11.27 -28.29
CA ALA A 192 -8.17 10.29 -27.72
C ALA A 192 -8.02 10.19 -26.18
N ASP A 193 -6.80 10.20 -25.67
CA ASP A 193 -6.53 10.22 -24.22
C ASP A 193 -7.01 11.51 -23.56
N ALA A 194 -6.78 12.67 -24.19
CA ALA A 194 -7.28 13.95 -23.70
C ALA A 194 -8.82 13.93 -23.60
N THR A 195 -9.48 13.33 -24.59
CA THR A 195 -10.93 13.14 -24.58
C THR A 195 -11.36 12.28 -23.39
N CYS A 196 -10.73 11.11 -23.18
CA CYS A 196 -11.03 10.24 -22.04
C CYS A 196 -10.78 10.91 -20.69
N SER A 197 -9.66 11.63 -20.53
CA SER A 197 -9.31 12.31 -19.29
C SER A 197 -10.23 13.49 -18.97
N SER A 198 -10.84 14.11 -19.99
CA SER A 198 -11.83 15.16 -19.82
C SER A 198 -13.28 14.66 -19.70
N ASP A 199 -13.52 13.37 -19.92
CA ASP A 199 -14.86 12.80 -19.92
C ASP A 199 -15.46 12.83 -18.51
N PRO A 200 -16.73 13.25 -18.32
CA PRO A 200 -17.38 13.26 -17.01
C PRO A 200 -17.44 11.89 -16.31
N LYS A 201 -17.33 10.79 -17.05
CA LYS A 201 -17.28 9.43 -16.48
C LYS A 201 -15.91 9.07 -15.89
N CYS A 202 -14.85 9.79 -16.27
CA CYS A 202 -13.54 9.64 -15.65
C CYS A 202 -13.59 10.13 -14.19
N PRO A 203 -13.16 9.33 -13.20
CA PRO A 203 -13.22 9.75 -11.81
C PRO A 203 -12.41 11.02 -11.55
N VAL A 204 -12.93 11.89 -10.67
CA VAL A 204 -12.23 13.11 -10.27
C VAL A 204 -10.90 12.76 -9.63
N GLY A 205 -9.81 13.33 -10.15
CA GLY A 205 -8.45 13.07 -9.67
C GLY A 205 -7.76 11.87 -10.34
N SER A 206 -8.49 11.06 -11.12
CA SER A 206 -7.92 10.00 -11.94
C SER A 206 -7.51 10.51 -13.33
N GLN A 207 -6.66 9.74 -14.00
CA GLN A 207 -6.41 9.87 -15.43
C GLN A 207 -7.11 8.74 -16.17
N CYS A 208 -7.65 9.02 -17.34
CA CYS A 208 -8.29 8.02 -18.19
C CYS A 208 -7.71 8.08 -19.61
N LYS A 209 -7.44 6.92 -20.19
CA LYS A 209 -6.81 6.77 -21.50
C LYS A 209 -7.68 5.95 -22.43
N ALA A 210 -7.60 6.22 -23.73
CA ALA A 210 -8.38 5.53 -24.74
C ALA A 210 -7.87 4.10 -24.96
N MET A 211 -8.74 3.10 -24.90
CA MET A 211 -8.39 1.72 -25.26
C MET A 211 -8.50 1.55 -26.77
N LEU A 212 -7.45 2.02 -27.45
CA LEU A 212 -7.25 1.97 -28.89
C LEU A 212 -5.90 1.33 -29.21
N SER A 213 -5.73 0.85 -30.42
CA SER A 213 -4.45 0.35 -30.91
C SER A 213 -4.04 1.05 -32.22
N THR A 214 -2.75 1.04 -32.51
CA THR A 214 -2.17 1.77 -33.66
C THR A 214 -1.08 0.96 -34.35
N ASP A 215 -1.10 0.89 -35.67
CA ASP A 215 -0.11 0.15 -36.46
C ASP A 215 1.29 0.80 -36.49
N SER A 216 1.37 2.10 -36.18
CA SER A 216 2.63 2.82 -35.93
C SER A 216 3.36 2.37 -34.66
N GLY A 217 2.71 1.57 -33.81
CA GLY A 217 3.29 1.03 -32.59
C GLY A 217 3.34 2.01 -31.41
N ILE A 218 2.65 3.16 -31.48
CA ILE A 218 2.56 4.15 -30.39
C ILE A 218 1.68 3.65 -29.23
N ARG A 219 0.65 2.85 -29.52
CA ARG A 219 -0.13 2.10 -28.54
C ARG A 219 -0.43 0.69 -29.04
N ARG A 220 -0.10 -0.32 -28.23
CA ARG A 220 -0.24 -1.73 -28.58
C ARG A 220 -0.45 -2.61 -27.35
N ALA A 221 -1.43 -3.52 -27.42
CA ALA A 221 -1.74 -4.48 -26.37
C ALA A 221 -0.86 -5.74 -26.42
N THR A 222 -0.52 -6.20 -27.63
CA THR A 222 0.31 -7.38 -27.85
C THR A 222 0.83 -7.44 -29.29
N ILE A 223 1.92 -8.16 -29.54
CA ILE A 223 2.41 -8.49 -30.88
C ILE A 223 1.80 -9.83 -31.32
N THR A 224 1.93 -10.83 -30.47
CA THR A 224 1.36 -12.18 -30.63
C THR A 224 0.01 -12.24 -29.92
N GLY A 225 -1.00 -12.81 -30.58
CA GLY A 225 -2.37 -12.81 -30.04
C GLY A 225 -2.49 -13.40 -28.65
N ASP A 226 -3.20 -12.70 -27.76
CA ASP A 226 -3.47 -13.10 -26.37
C ASP A 226 -2.23 -13.30 -25.47
N VAL A 227 -1.01 -12.98 -25.95
CA VAL A 227 0.24 -13.18 -25.19
C VAL A 227 0.60 -11.99 -24.29
N GLY A 228 0.26 -10.77 -24.71
CA GLY A 228 0.68 -9.53 -24.05
C GLY A 228 2.17 -9.19 -24.25
N ASP A 229 2.82 -9.76 -25.28
CA ASP A 229 4.21 -9.48 -25.61
C ASP A 229 4.36 -8.13 -26.33
N GLY A 230 5.44 -7.40 -26.00
CA GLY A 230 5.74 -6.13 -26.66
C GLY A 230 4.68 -5.05 -26.46
N GLN A 231 4.04 -4.98 -25.29
CA GLN A 231 3.14 -3.89 -24.93
C GLN A 231 3.81 -2.52 -25.04
N VAL A 232 3.09 -1.57 -25.65
CA VAL A 232 3.52 -0.16 -25.69
C VAL A 232 2.35 0.69 -25.26
N ASP A 233 2.56 1.45 -24.19
CA ASP A 233 1.59 2.40 -23.65
C ASP A 233 0.17 1.82 -23.47
N TRP A 234 0.10 0.54 -23.13
CA TRP A 234 -1.16 -0.18 -22.96
C TRP A 234 -1.92 0.31 -21.73
N VAL A 235 -3.25 0.34 -21.85
CA VAL A 235 -4.11 1.09 -20.91
C VAL A 235 -4.68 0.26 -19.79
N LEU A 236 -4.81 -1.06 -19.96
CA LEU A 236 -5.27 -1.95 -18.89
C LEU A 236 -4.09 -2.29 -17.97
N LYS A 237 -4.37 -2.55 -16.69
CA LYS A 237 -3.38 -2.95 -15.67
C LYS A 237 -3.51 -4.43 -15.34
N PRO A 238 -2.43 -5.12 -14.92
CA PRO A 238 -2.50 -6.55 -14.66
C PRO A 238 -3.21 -6.81 -13.33
N PHE A 239 -3.99 -7.90 -13.30
CA PHE A 239 -4.76 -8.35 -12.13
C PHE A 239 -5.69 -7.29 -11.53
N ALA A 240 -6.13 -6.33 -12.34
CA ALA A 240 -7.13 -5.33 -11.97
C ALA A 240 -8.51 -5.78 -12.44
N SER A 241 -9.53 -5.61 -11.60
CA SER A 241 -10.93 -5.76 -12.00
C SER A 241 -11.45 -4.44 -12.54
N TYR A 242 -12.22 -4.54 -13.62
CA TYR A 242 -12.82 -3.38 -14.27
C TYR A 242 -14.33 -3.37 -14.10
N PHE A 243 -14.87 -2.18 -13.85
CA PHE A 243 -16.30 -1.94 -13.68
C PHE A 243 -16.81 -0.95 -14.71
N GLN A 244 -18.10 -1.07 -15.05
CA GLN A 244 -18.79 -0.07 -15.87
C GLN A 244 -18.83 1.29 -15.14
N SER A 245 -19.28 2.34 -15.84
CA SER A 245 -19.40 3.68 -15.28
C SER A 245 -20.42 3.83 -14.13
N ASP A 246 -21.17 2.77 -13.81
CA ASP A 246 -22.09 2.70 -12.67
C ASP A 246 -21.41 2.31 -11.34
N ASN A 247 -20.12 1.98 -11.36
CA ASN A 247 -19.30 1.55 -10.22
C ASN A 247 -19.72 0.22 -9.57
N THR A 248 -20.63 -0.54 -10.18
CA THR A 248 -21.19 -1.74 -9.56
C THR A 248 -21.24 -2.94 -10.49
N THR A 249 -21.39 -2.73 -11.80
CA THR A 249 -21.46 -3.81 -12.77
C THR A 249 -20.04 -4.26 -13.17
N PRO A 250 -19.61 -5.49 -12.84
CA PRO A 250 -18.28 -5.97 -13.16
C PRO A 250 -18.18 -6.29 -14.66
N ILE A 251 -17.13 -5.81 -15.31
CA ILE A 251 -16.77 -6.15 -16.68
C ILE A 251 -15.97 -7.44 -16.66
N GLY A 252 -14.87 -7.46 -15.90
CA GLY A 252 -14.02 -8.64 -15.72
C GLY A 252 -12.69 -8.29 -15.06
N THR A 253 -11.86 -9.31 -14.82
CA THR A 253 -10.52 -9.15 -14.25
C THR A 253 -9.49 -9.51 -15.31
N THR A 254 -8.47 -8.68 -15.44
CA THR A 254 -7.36 -8.90 -16.38
C THR A 254 -6.37 -9.94 -15.85
N ASN A 255 -5.66 -10.59 -16.77
CA ASN A 255 -4.61 -11.53 -16.44
C ASN A 255 -3.28 -10.82 -16.09
N ALA A 256 -2.22 -11.62 -15.88
CA ALA A 256 -0.88 -11.13 -15.55
C ALA A 256 -0.26 -10.19 -16.61
N VAL A 257 -0.77 -10.26 -17.84
CA VAL A 257 -0.30 -9.45 -18.97
C VAL A 257 -1.28 -8.34 -19.33
N SER A 258 -2.18 -7.97 -18.40
CA SER A 258 -3.10 -6.85 -18.57
C SER A 258 -4.09 -7.00 -19.73
N LEU A 259 -4.48 -8.22 -20.08
CA LEU A 259 -5.52 -8.50 -21.08
C LEU A 259 -6.71 -9.20 -20.41
N PHE A 260 -7.93 -8.98 -20.92
CA PHE A 260 -9.06 -9.82 -20.53
C PHE A 260 -9.00 -11.16 -21.28
N THR A 261 -9.28 -12.24 -20.56
CA THR A 261 -9.67 -13.50 -21.19
C THR A 261 -11.13 -13.40 -21.60
N LEU A 262 -11.41 -13.46 -22.90
CA LEU A 262 -12.78 -13.44 -23.41
C LEU A 262 -13.39 -14.86 -23.33
N PRO A 263 -14.69 -15.01 -23.01
CA PRO A 263 -15.64 -13.94 -22.73
C PRO A 263 -15.47 -13.31 -21.34
N ILE A 264 -15.73 -12.01 -21.25
CA ILE A 264 -15.85 -11.26 -20.00
C ILE A 264 -17.22 -11.44 -19.36
N VAL A 265 -17.41 -10.94 -18.13
CA VAL A 265 -18.62 -11.12 -17.33
C VAL A 265 -19.78 -10.32 -17.93
N ASN A 266 -19.60 -9.01 -18.12
CA ASN A 266 -20.56 -8.12 -18.76
C ASN A 266 -19.85 -7.27 -19.82
N GLY A 267 -20.59 -6.77 -20.81
CA GLY A 267 -20.08 -5.73 -21.71
C GLY A 267 -19.69 -4.45 -20.96
N ILE A 268 -19.10 -3.48 -21.66
CA ILE A 268 -18.67 -2.19 -21.10
C ILE A 268 -19.84 -1.21 -20.91
N GLU A 269 -20.89 -1.29 -21.74
CA GLU A 269 -22.06 -0.42 -21.64
C GLU A 269 -23.33 -1.12 -22.16
N SER A 270 -24.47 -0.89 -21.50
CA SER A 270 -25.80 -1.36 -21.93
C SER A 270 -26.84 -0.22 -21.77
N PRO A 271 -27.62 0.11 -22.83
CA PRO A 271 -27.63 -0.48 -24.17
C PRO A 271 -26.31 -0.23 -24.92
N GLY A 272 -25.91 -1.19 -25.75
CA GLY A 272 -24.63 -1.16 -26.45
C GLY A 272 -24.56 -0.15 -27.60
N VAL A 273 -23.34 0.30 -27.88
CA VAL A 273 -23.00 1.16 -29.01
C VAL A 273 -21.80 0.58 -29.76
N THR A 274 -21.60 1.03 -31.00
CA THR A 274 -20.41 0.69 -31.79
C THR A 274 -19.26 1.62 -31.40
N THR A 275 -18.07 1.06 -31.19
CA THR A 275 -16.93 1.79 -30.61
C THR A 275 -15.64 1.56 -31.37
N TRP A 276 -14.86 2.60 -31.66
CA TRP A 276 -13.51 2.46 -32.23
C TRP A 276 -12.59 1.67 -31.30
N THR A 277 -11.76 0.79 -31.88
CA THR A 277 -10.78 -0.01 -31.15
C THR A 277 -9.45 -0.14 -31.91
N GLY A 278 -9.49 -0.42 -33.22
CA GLY A 278 -8.30 -0.77 -34.01
C GLY A 278 -7.62 -2.05 -33.53
N LEU A 279 -8.33 -2.92 -32.82
CA LEU A 279 -7.81 -4.18 -32.27
C LEU A 279 -8.23 -5.35 -33.16
N GLY A 280 -7.32 -6.30 -33.36
CA GLY A 280 -7.60 -7.62 -33.91
C GLY A 280 -8.45 -8.47 -32.96
N THR A 281 -8.78 -9.68 -33.39
CA THR A 281 -9.65 -10.61 -32.63
C THR A 281 -8.99 -11.23 -31.40
N SER A 282 -7.67 -11.09 -31.24
CA SER A 282 -6.88 -11.61 -30.11
C SER A 282 -5.94 -10.52 -29.55
N TRP A 283 -6.46 -9.30 -29.42
CA TRP A 283 -5.79 -8.11 -28.88
C TRP A 283 -4.61 -7.55 -29.69
N GLN A 284 -4.20 -8.16 -30.80
CA GLN A 284 -3.18 -7.56 -31.65
C GLN A 284 -3.67 -6.24 -32.24
N THR A 285 -2.76 -5.46 -32.79
CA THR A 285 -3.14 -4.31 -33.59
C THR A 285 -3.65 -4.73 -34.97
N ASP A 286 -4.76 -4.11 -35.41
CA ASP A 286 -5.25 -4.22 -36.78
C ASP A 286 -4.83 -2.98 -37.60
N PRO A 287 -4.42 -3.13 -38.88
CA PRO A 287 -4.08 -1.99 -39.73
C PRO A 287 -5.24 -1.04 -40.05
N ASN A 288 -6.49 -1.45 -39.84
CA ASN A 288 -7.64 -0.56 -39.97
C ASN A 288 -7.83 0.24 -38.68
N ASP A 289 -7.10 1.34 -38.57
CA ASP A 289 -7.10 2.25 -37.40
C ASP A 289 -7.28 3.73 -37.80
N CYS A 290 -7.87 3.99 -38.97
CA CYS A 290 -8.05 5.35 -39.51
C CYS A 290 -6.75 6.16 -39.58
N SER A 291 -5.68 5.51 -40.05
CA SER A 291 -4.35 6.10 -40.17
C SER A 291 -3.84 6.59 -38.81
N ASN A 292 -3.78 5.67 -37.84
CA ASN A 292 -3.39 5.95 -36.46
C ASN A 292 -4.29 7.01 -35.79
N TRP A 293 -5.60 6.94 -36.08
CA TRP A 293 -6.63 7.83 -35.57
C TRP A 293 -6.45 9.30 -35.94
N THR A 294 -5.95 9.57 -37.14
CA THR A 294 -5.74 10.94 -37.67
C THR A 294 -6.55 11.25 -38.94
N ASN A 295 -7.30 10.28 -39.46
CA ASN A 295 -8.07 10.41 -40.70
C ASN A 295 -9.58 10.32 -40.46
N SER A 296 -10.34 11.27 -41.01
CA SER A 296 -11.82 11.30 -40.97
C SER A 296 -12.48 11.38 -42.35
N ILE A 297 -11.72 11.14 -43.43
CA ILE A 297 -12.14 11.34 -44.82
C ILE A 297 -12.28 10.01 -45.57
N SER A 298 -11.31 9.10 -45.41
CA SER A 298 -11.25 7.85 -46.18
C SER A 298 -10.67 6.70 -45.36
N GLY A 299 -10.81 5.48 -45.88
CA GLY A 299 -10.37 4.28 -45.19
C GLY A 299 -11.36 3.83 -44.13
N ASN A 300 -11.01 2.76 -43.44
CA ASN A 300 -11.85 2.15 -42.42
C ASN A 300 -11.08 1.96 -41.11
N GLY A 301 -11.84 1.77 -40.03
CA GLY A 301 -11.34 1.42 -38.71
C GLY A 301 -12.07 0.21 -38.15
N ILE A 302 -11.36 -0.62 -37.38
CA ILE A 302 -12.00 -1.68 -36.61
C ILE A 302 -12.77 -1.08 -35.44
N VAL A 303 -13.97 -1.64 -35.25
CA VAL A 303 -14.86 -1.29 -34.16
C VAL A 303 -15.31 -2.51 -33.37
N GLY A 304 -15.54 -2.31 -32.08
CA GLY A 304 -16.21 -3.22 -31.18
C GLY A 304 -17.68 -2.88 -30.95
N SER A 305 -18.35 -3.70 -30.15
CA SER A 305 -19.71 -3.50 -29.65
C SER A 305 -19.69 -3.50 -28.12
N SER A 306 -20.01 -2.36 -27.50
CA SER A 306 -19.86 -2.17 -26.05
C SER A 306 -20.75 -3.06 -25.19
N SER A 307 -21.84 -3.63 -25.71
CA SER A 307 -22.67 -4.58 -24.97
C SER A 307 -22.23 -6.03 -25.14
N SER A 308 -21.31 -6.32 -26.06
CA SER A 308 -20.80 -7.69 -26.23
C SER A 308 -19.86 -8.05 -25.09
N ASN A 309 -19.86 -9.33 -24.71
CA ASN A 309 -18.94 -9.89 -23.74
C ASN A 309 -17.92 -10.86 -24.36
N ASN A 310 -17.91 -11.01 -25.69
CA ASN A 310 -17.00 -11.91 -26.42
C ASN A 310 -16.05 -11.11 -27.33
N VAL A 311 -15.44 -11.74 -28.33
CA VAL A 311 -14.53 -11.09 -29.30
C VAL A 311 -15.11 -9.83 -29.95
N ALA A 312 -16.43 -9.77 -30.17
CA ALA A 312 -17.10 -8.60 -30.72
C ALA A 312 -17.01 -7.37 -29.81
N LEU A 313 -16.59 -7.49 -28.55
CA LEU A 313 -16.23 -6.36 -27.71
C LEU A 313 -15.11 -5.54 -28.32
N ILE A 314 -14.08 -6.19 -28.89
CA ILE A 314 -12.89 -5.49 -29.41
C ILE A 314 -12.83 -5.47 -30.94
N ASN A 315 -13.43 -6.45 -31.60
CA ASN A 315 -13.43 -6.58 -33.06
C ASN A 315 -14.73 -7.21 -33.54
N ASN A 316 -15.62 -6.39 -34.11
CA ASN A 316 -16.93 -6.79 -34.58
C ASN A 316 -17.16 -6.44 -36.06
N LEU A 317 -16.88 -5.18 -36.43
CA LEU A 317 -17.12 -4.66 -37.77
C LEU A 317 -15.90 -3.85 -38.23
N ASN A 318 -15.86 -3.59 -39.54
CA ASN A 318 -14.96 -2.64 -40.15
C ASN A 318 -15.79 -1.49 -40.74
N VAL A 319 -15.57 -0.26 -40.27
CA VAL A 319 -16.46 0.88 -40.54
C VAL A 319 -15.67 2.07 -41.10
N ALA A 320 -16.26 2.80 -42.03
CA ALA A 320 -15.64 3.97 -42.65
C ALA A 320 -15.26 5.03 -41.61
N CYS A 321 -14.05 5.58 -41.72
CA CYS A 321 -13.51 6.60 -40.81
C CYS A 321 -14.31 7.91 -40.79
N THR A 322 -15.25 8.09 -41.72
CA THR A 322 -16.21 9.20 -41.76
C THR A 322 -17.35 9.06 -40.74
N SER A 323 -17.50 7.90 -40.12
CA SER A 323 -18.61 7.59 -39.20
C SER A 323 -18.39 8.21 -37.82
N ASP A 324 -19.43 8.81 -37.26
CA ASP A 324 -19.41 9.36 -35.91
C ASP A 324 -19.69 8.25 -34.89
N LEU A 325 -18.65 7.80 -34.18
CA LEU A 325 -18.73 6.72 -33.20
C LEU A 325 -18.06 7.11 -31.88
N LYS A 326 -18.23 6.27 -30.87
CA LYS A 326 -17.58 6.41 -29.56
C LYS A 326 -16.35 5.51 -29.47
N PHE A 327 -15.65 5.50 -28.35
CA PHE A 327 -14.55 4.59 -28.05
C PHE A 327 -14.44 4.32 -26.55
N TYR A 328 -13.67 3.30 -26.20
CA TYR A 328 -13.47 2.89 -24.81
C TYR A 328 -12.42 3.75 -24.11
N CYS A 329 -12.66 4.04 -22.84
CA CYS A 329 -11.76 4.77 -21.95
C CYS A 329 -11.51 3.92 -20.69
N ALA A 330 -10.24 3.71 -20.35
CA ALA A 330 -9.82 3.00 -19.16
C ALA A 330 -9.17 3.97 -18.16
N GLU A 331 -9.62 3.91 -16.91
CA GLU A 331 -8.92 4.53 -15.78
C GLU A 331 -7.50 3.95 -15.64
N GLN A 332 -6.55 4.78 -15.20
CA GLN A 332 -5.13 4.43 -15.10
C GLN A 332 -4.69 4.03 -13.70
#